data_AF-A0A497PYK8-F1
#
_entry.id   AF-A0A497PYK8-F1
#
_cell.length_a   1.000
_cell.length_b   1.000
_cell.length_c   1.000
_cell.angle_alpha   90.00
_cell.angle_beta   90.00
_cell.angle_gamma   90.00
#
_symmetry.space_group_name_H-M   'P 1'
#
loop_
_entity.id
_entity.type
_entity.pdbx_description
1 polymer ?
#
loop_
_entity_poly.entity_id
_entity_poly.type
_entity_poly.pdbx_seq_one_letter_code
_entity_poly.pdbx_strand_id
1 'polypeptide(L)'
;MKQLSRKPFVLMLKDDSGELEAVPLDPGLINSDNALIVLDEYNDTCWVWVGRKVNMPTRMHAIRMARSLQKSGHQVGVTTIGLATSKFVEMMEKDDSDAQVAESIAAFRAAMDGKWLFDDRVLAFKKGSEITAVETLPPPKPRDDGPLPETVEARTVTETEPPRPAPAPPRPAEEISLTVGEKKAAHLLWATVKNADLAYIESVRRNETTGLKIEVPGVMVLEVEPKGSYLEISPIDFGKSDIAKKIKSEYEAMSKSL
;
A
#
# COMPACT_ATOMS: atom_id res chain seq x y z
N MET A 1 -0.04 26.95 17.14
CA MET A 1 1.32 26.65 17.65
C MET A 1 2.29 26.89 16.51
N LYS A 2 3.33 27.70 16.69
CA LYS A 2 4.38 27.91 15.68
C LYS A 2 5.22 26.64 15.61
N GLN A 3 5.18 25.94 14.48
CA GLN A 3 6.04 24.81 14.19
C GLN A 3 7.47 25.36 14.11
N LEU A 4 8.35 24.96 15.03
CA LEU A 4 9.77 25.27 14.90
C LEU A 4 10.24 24.65 13.58
N SER A 5 10.67 25.49 12.65
CA SER A 5 11.23 25.10 11.34
C SER A 5 12.48 24.28 11.59
N ARG A 6 12.32 22.96 11.67
CA ARG A 6 13.43 22.01 11.61
C ARG A 6 13.88 21.92 10.15
N LYS A 7 15.19 21.79 9.95
CA LYS A 7 15.76 21.59 8.62
C LYS A 7 15.17 20.28 8.04
N PRO A 8 14.68 20.27 6.79
CA PRO A 8 14.24 19.04 6.15
C PRO A 8 15.45 18.16 5.82
N PHE A 9 15.27 16.85 6.03
CA PHE A 9 16.28 15.84 5.71
C PHE A 9 15.73 14.80 4.74
N VAL A 10 16.66 14.13 4.06
CA VAL A 10 16.41 12.90 3.32
C VAL A 10 17.15 11.78 4.02
N LEU A 11 16.45 10.69 4.32
CA LEU A 11 17.02 9.50 4.92
C LEU A 11 16.77 8.30 4.00
N MET A 12 17.82 7.54 3.72
CA MET A 12 17.74 6.28 2.99
C MET A 12 17.92 5.10 3.95
N LEU A 13 17.03 4.13 3.83
CA LEU A 13 17.06 2.87 4.57
C LEU A 13 17.14 1.73 3.58
N LYS A 14 18.03 0.78 3.83
CA LYS A 14 18.12 -0.48 3.07
C LYS A 14 17.41 -1.56 3.88
N ASP A 15 16.54 -2.32 3.21
CA ASP A 15 15.98 -3.55 3.78
C ASP A 15 16.88 -4.72 3.36
N ASP A 16 17.51 -5.34 4.35
CA ASP A 16 18.22 -6.60 4.18
C ASP A 16 17.45 -7.71 4.91
N SER A 17 16.57 -8.38 4.17
CA SER A 17 15.92 -9.61 4.60
C SER A 17 15.11 -9.51 5.91
N GLY A 18 14.52 -8.34 6.20
CA GLY A 18 13.74 -8.14 7.43
C GLY A 18 14.33 -7.11 8.39
N GLU A 19 15.56 -6.69 8.17
CA GLU A 19 16.22 -5.66 8.98
C GLU A 19 16.42 -4.38 8.17
N LEU A 20 16.02 -3.24 8.77
CA LEU A 20 16.24 -1.94 8.18
C LEU A 20 17.53 -1.31 8.70
N GLU A 21 18.42 -0.98 7.78
CA GLU A 21 19.65 -0.28 8.10
C GLU A 21 19.65 1.11 7.46
N ALA A 22 19.98 2.14 8.25
CA ALA A 22 20.20 3.48 7.72
C ALA A 22 21.52 3.55 6.97
N VAL A 23 21.45 3.90 5.69
CA VAL A 23 22.62 3.95 4.80
C VAL A 23 22.81 5.37 4.26
N PRO A 24 24.07 5.78 3.97
CA PRO A 24 24.33 7.04 3.30
C PRO A 24 23.58 7.09 1.96
N LEU A 25 23.02 8.25 1.64
CA LEU A 25 22.32 8.49 0.37
C LEU A 25 23.29 8.30 -0.81
N ASP A 26 23.26 7.13 -1.42
CA ASP A 26 24.09 6.73 -2.54
C ASP A 26 23.21 6.23 -3.70
N PRO A 27 23.19 6.94 -4.85
CA PRO A 27 22.49 6.49 -6.05
C PRO A 27 22.95 5.11 -6.55
N GLY A 28 24.18 4.69 -6.25
CA GLY A 28 24.71 3.37 -6.62
C GLY A 28 23.97 2.20 -5.95
N LEU A 29 23.27 2.45 -4.84
CA LEU A 29 22.46 1.44 -4.17
C LEU A 29 21.11 1.20 -4.86
N ILE A 30 20.67 2.11 -5.74
CA ILE A 30 19.44 1.99 -6.53
C ILE A 30 19.69 1.03 -7.70
N ASN A 31 19.69 -0.26 -7.40
CA ASN A 31 19.94 -1.34 -8.34
C ASN A 31 18.91 -2.47 -8.17
N SER A 32 19.02 -3.49 -9.02
CA SER A 32 18.05 -4.59 -9.07
C SER A 32 18.13 -5.57 -7.91
N ASP A 33 19.19 -5.54 -7.11
CA ASP A 33 19.42 -6.50 -6.02
C ASP A 33 18.91 -5.96 -4.68
N ASN A 34 18.67 -4.65 -4.56
CA ASN A 34 18.32 -3.98 -3.31
C ASN A 34 16.84 -3.58 -3.21
N ALA A 35 16.32 -3.59 -1.98
CA ALA A 35 15.10 -2.90 -1.59
C ALA A 35 15.44 -1.69 -0.71
N LEU A 36 14.97 -0.50 -1.10
CA LEU A 36 15.30 0.75 -0.43
C LEU A 36 14.02 1.51 -0.07
N ILE A 37 14.05 2.19 1.07
CA ILE A 37 13.02 3.11 1.53
C ILE A 37 13.69 4.47 1.70
N VAL A 38 13.18 5.49 1.04
CA VAL A 38 13.69 6.86 1.16
C VAL A 38 12.61 7.76 1.72
N LEU A 39 12.89 8.33 2.89
CA LEU A 39 12.05 9.33 3.54
C LEU A 39 12.55 10.71 3.11
N ASP A 40 11.81 11.36 2.22
CA ASP A 40 12.16 12.66 1.67
C ASP A 40 11.22 13.76 2.20
N GLU A 41 11.71 14.51 3.20
CA GLU A 41 10.96 15.61 3.79
C GLU A 41 10.97 16.89 2.93
N TYR A 42 11.75 16.96 1.84
CA TYR A 42 11.69 18.12 0.93
C TYR A 42 10.49 18.03 -0.01
N ASN A 43 10.17 16.81 -0.46
CA ASN A 43 9.06 16.55 -1.37
C ASN A 43 7.83 15.97 -0.67
N ASP A 44 7.84 15.90 0.66
CA ASP A 44 6.83 15.24 1.50
C ASP A 44 6.48 13.82 1.01
N THR A 45 7.48 13.08 0.54
CA THR A 45 7.27 11.79 -0.14
C THR A 45 8.10 10.67 0.50
N CYS A 46 7.45 9.56 0.78
CA CYS A 46 8.06 8.28 1.11
C CYS A 46 8.18 7.46 -0.16
N TRP A 47 9.41 7.28 -0.64
CA TRP A 47 9.73 6.49 -1.82
C TRP A 47 10.07 5.07 -1.41
N VAL A 48 9.53 4.09 -2.12
CA VAL A 48 9.88 2.68 -1.95
C VAL A 48 10.39 2.13 -3.27
N TRP A 49 11.67 1.77 -3.30
CA TRP A 49 12.30 1.14 -4.45
C TRP A 49 12.44 -0.36 -4.20
N VAL A 50 11.94 -1.16 -5.12
CA VAL A 50 12.11 -2.62 -5.11
C VAL A 50 12.77 -3.06 -6.41
N GLY A 51 14.01 -3.53 -6.31
CA GLY A 51 14.78 -4.06 -7.44
C GLY A 51 14.19 -5.36 -8.00
N ARG A 52 14.48 -5.64 -9.28
CA ARG A 52 13.93 -6.78 -10.04
C ARG A 52 14.25 -8.16 -9.45
N LYS A 53 15.39 -8.30 -8.77
CA LYS A 53 15.87 -9.56 -8.20
C LYS A 53 15.57 -9.71 -6.70
N VAL A 54 14.93 -8.72 -6.09
CA VAL A 54 14.50 -8.80 -4.70
C VAL A 54 13.44 -9.89 -4.56
N ASN A 55 13.60 -10.75 -3.55
CA ASN A 55 12.65 -11.82 -3.29
C ASN A 55 11.30 -11.27 -2.78
N MET A 56 10.23 -12.04 -2.91
CA MET A 56 8.88 -11.60 -2.51
C MET A 56 8.78 -11.26 -1.01
N PRO A 57 9.34 -12.04 -0.06
CA PRO A 57 9.32 -11.68 1.35
C PRO A 57 9.97 -10.32 1.69
N THR A 58 11.17 -10.05 1.19
CA THR A 58 11.88 -8.77 1.38
C THR A 58 11.10 -7.62 0.74
N ARG A 59 10.52 -7.82 -0.44
CA ARG A 59 9.62 -6.81 -1.06
C ARG A 59 8.44 -6.48 -0.15
N MET A 60 7.75 -7.50 0.36
CA MET A 60 6.58 -7.31 1.23
C MET A 60 6.96 -6.65 2.56
N HIS A 61 8.12 -7.01 3.10
CA HIS A 61 8.66 -6.41 4.31
C HIS A 61 8.99 -4.93 4.10
N ALA A 62 9.72 -4.58 3.03
CA ALA A 62 10.07 -3.20 2.72
C ALA A 62 8.83 -2.29 2.56
N ILE A 63 7.80 -2.76 1.84
CA ILE A 63 6.54 -2.00 1.65
C ILE A 63 5.82 -1.79 2.99
N ARG A 64 5.73 -2.85 3.81
CA ARG A 64 5.11 -2.79 5.14
C ARG A 64 5.84 -1.79 6.03
N MET A 65 7.16 -1.89 6.06
CA MET A 65 7.99 -1.03 6.87
C MET A 65 7.90 0.42 6.40
N ALA A 66 7.93 0.68 5.09
CA ALA A 66 7.79 2.02 4.56
C ALA A 66 6.47 2.68 4.98
N ARG A 67 5.35 1.94 4.93
CA ARG A 67 4.05 2.45 5.41
C ARG A 67 4.04 2.71 6.92
N SER A 68 4.72 1.87 7.70
CA SER A 68 4.89 2.08 9.14
C SER A 68 5.68 3.37 9.41
N LEU A 69 6.82 3.51 8.74
CA LEU A 69 7.72 4.66 8.86
C LEU A 69 7.09 5.96 8.37
N GLN A 70 6.21 5.91 7.37
CA GLN A 70 5.45 7.07 6.93
C GLN A 70 4.57 7.63 8.07
N LYS A 71 4.05 6.78 8.95
CA LYS A 71 3.19 7.18 10.07
C LYS A 71 4.00 7.55 11.32
N SER A 72 5.03 6.78 11.64
CA SER A 72 5.79 6.95 12.89
C SER A 72 7.07 7.78 12.73
N GLY A 73 7.55 7.94 11.50
CA GLY A 73 8.92 8.33 11.22
C GLY A 73 9.94 7.24 11.59
N HIS A 74 11.21 7.51 11.28
CA HIS A 74 12.38 6.76 11.69
C HIS A 74 13.25 7.63 12.60
N GLN A 75 13.73 7.07 13.72
CA GLN A 75 14.58 7.81 14.65
C GLN A 75 16.05 7.61 14.30
N VAL A 76 16.76 8.70 14.02
CA VAL A 76 18.22 8.74 13.86
C VAL A 76 18.77 9.66 14.95
N GLY A 77 19.45 9.07 15.94
CA GLY A 77 19.90 9.79 17.12
C GLY A 77 18.73 10.42 17.89
N VAL A 78 18.70 11.74 17.97
CA VAL A 78 17.64 12.51 18.65
C VAL A 78 16.54 13.00 17.70
N THR A 79 16.68 12.78 16.39
CA THR A 79 15.79 13.35 15.37
C THR A 79 14.92 12.26 14.75
N THR A 80 13.61 12.52 14.66
CA THR A 80 12.66 11.65 13.95
C THR A 80 12.39 12.19 12.55
N ILE A 81 12.76 11.43 11.53
CA ILE A 81 12.64 11.76 10.10
C ILE A 81 11.44 11.05 9.50
N GLY A 82 10.71 11.70 8.60
CA GLY A 82 9.62 11.08 7.84
C GLY A 82 8.22 11.33 8.39
N LEU A 83 8.07 12.04 9.52
CA LEU A 83 6.74 12.45 10.01
C LEU A 83 6.02 13.43 9.05
N ALA A 84 6.76 14.08 8.17
CA ALA A 84 6.22 15.02 7.18
C ALA A 84 5.82 14.34 5.85
N THR A 85 6.17 13.07 5.62
CA THR A 85 5.95 12.43 4.32
C THR A 85 4.50 11.98 4.15
N SER A 86 3.68 12.85 3.56
CA SER A 86 2.26 12.55 3.30
C SER A 86 2.04 11.67 2.07
N LYS A 87 2.93 11.75 1.07
CA LYS A 87 2.84 10.98 -0.17
C LYS A 87 3.58 9.67 -0.05
N PHE A 88 3.02 8.61 -0.62
CA PHE A 88 3.64 7.30 -0.69
C PHE A 88 3.75 6.88 -2.16
N VAL A 89 4.98 6.60 -2.61
CA VAL A 89 5.24 6.20 -3.99
C VAL A 89 5.98 4.86 -3.99
N GLU A 90 5.30 3.85 -4.50
CA GLU A 90 5.83 2.51 -4.68
C GLU A 90 6.35 2.34 -6.09
N MET A 91 7.60 1.89 -6.22
CA MET A 91 8.26 1.68 -7.50
C MET A 91 8.83 0.27 -7.55
N MET A 92 8.30 -0.53 -8.48
CA MET A 92 8.83 -1.85 -8.77
C MET A 92 9.60 -1.79 -10.08
N GLU A 93 10.89 -2.10 -10.03
CA GLU A 93 11.72 -2.13 -11.24
C GLU A 93 11.29 -3.22 -12.23
N LYS A 94 10.55 -4.23 -11.75
CA LYS A 94 10.00 -5.29 -12.60
C LYS A 94 8.87 -4.77 -13.51
N ASP A 95 8.15 -3.74 -13.05
CA ASP A 95 6.99 -3.17 -13.74
C ASP A 95 7.40 -1.86 -14.45
N ASP A 96 8.68 -1.74 -14.83
CA ASP A 96 9.23 -0.59 -15.54
C ASP A 96 8.65 -0.39 -16.94
N SER A 97 7.94 -1.38 -17.47
CA SER A 97 7.15 -1.27 -18.69
C SER A 97 5.92 -0.35 -18.55
N ASP A 98 5.43 -0.15 -17.32
CA ASP A 98 4.27 0.71 -17.07
C ASP A 98 4.70 2.18 -17.03
N ALA A 99 4.06 3.01 -17.85
CA ALA A 99 4.42 4.42 -18.02
C ALA A 99 4.43 5.21 -16.69
N GLN A 100 3.49 4.92 -15.79
CA GLN A 100 3.39 5.58 -14.48
C GLN A 100 4.53 5.17 -13.53
N VAL A 101 4.94 3.90 -13.55
CA VAL A 101 6.06 3.40 -12.74
C VAL A 101 7.36 3.95 -13.29
N ALA A 102 7.54 3.96 -14.62
CA ALA A 102 8.71 4.54 -15.27
C ALA A 102 8.86 6.04 -14.96
N GLU A 103 7.77 6.81 -14.98
CA GLU A 103 7.78 8.23 -14.58
C GLU A 103 8.16 8.40 -13.11
N SER A 104 7.62 7.57 -12.22
CA SER A 104 7.95 7.59 -10.79
C SER A 104 9.42 7.26 -10.54
N ILE A 105 9.97 6.28 -11.26
CA ILE A 105 11.39 5.91 -11.20
C ILE A 105 12.27 7.06 -11.68
N ALA A 106 11.88 7.73 -12.78
CA ALA A 106 12.61 8.89 -13.29
C ALA A 106 12.60 10.05 -12.28
N ALA A 107 11.43 10.35 -11.68
CA ALA A 107 11.29 11.36 -10.64
C ALA A 107 12.12 11.04 -9.40
N PHE A 108 12.12 9.78 -8.97
CA PHE A 108 12.94 9.31 -7.86
C PHE A 108 14.42 9.48 -8.13
N ARG A 109 14.92 9.03 -9.28
CA ARG A 109 16.34 9.20 -9.66
C ARG A 109 16.74 10.67 -9.74
N ALA A 110 15.88 11.52 -10.29
CA ALA A 110 16.11 12.97 -10.33
C ALA A 110 16.15 13.59 -8.92
N ALA A 111 15.33 13.12 -7.98
CA ALA A 111 15.39 13.55 -6.59
C ALA A 111 16.71 13.14 -5.92
N MET A 112 17.24 11.95 -6.24
CA MET A 112 18.47 11.42 -5.63
C MET A 112 19.75 12.05 -6.18
N ASP A 113 19.76 12.53 -7.43
CA ASP A 113 20.92 13.17 -8.10
C ASP A 113 21.27 14.58 -7.59
N GLY A 114 20.66 15.00 -6.47
CA GLY A 114 20.95 16.28 -5.81
C GLY A 114 22.38 16.37 -5.24
N LYS A 115 22.89 17.60 -5.11
CA LYS A 115 24.10 17.87 -4.32
C LYS A 115 23.77 17.82 -2.83
N TRP A 116 23.89 16.65 -2.24
CA TRP A 116 23.60 16.40 -0.83
C TRP A 116 24.84 16.58 0.05
N LEU A 117 24.64 17.22 1.21
CA LEU A 117 25.56 17.19 2.34
C LEU A 117 25.02 16.23 3.38
N PHE A 118 25.91 15.69 4.22
CA PHE A 118 25.54 14.67 5.19
C PHE A 118 25.72 15.17 6.62
N ASP A 119 24.69 14.99 7.44
CA ASP A 119 24.73 15.09 8.90
C ASP A 119 24.68 13.66 9.48
N ASP A 120 25.41 13.39 10.56
CA ASP A 120 25.52 12.06 11.18
C ASP A 120 25.81 10.90 10.20
N ARG A 121 26.50 11.18 9.08
CA ARG A 121 26.88 10.25 7.99
C ARG A 121 25.73 9.69 7.13
N VAL A 122 24.49 9.70 7.62
CA VAL A 122 23.32 9.09 6.93
C VAL A 122 22.22 10.09 6.56
N LEU A 123 22.15 11.25 7.22
CA LEU A 123 21.11 12.25 6.97
C LEU A 123 21.55 13.21 5.87
N ALA A 124 20.88 13.16 4.72
CA ALA A 124 21.17 14.04 3.60
C ALA A 124 20.39 15.37 3.70
N PHE A 125 21.06 16.50 3.48
CA PHE A 125 20.46 17.84 3.43
C PHE A 125 21.10 18.70 2.33
N LYS A 126 20.40 19.72 1.84
CA LYS A 126 20.94 20.66 0.84
C LYS A 126 21.59 21.87 1.52
N LYS A 127 22.77 22.29 1.05
CA LYS A 127 23.43 23.51 1.56
C LYS A 127 22.59 24.75 1.20
N GLY A 128 22.11 25.47 2.21
CA GLY A 128 21.34 26.71 2.03
C GLY A 128 19.82 26.56 1.96
N SER A 129 19.26 25.40 2.31
CA SER A 129 17.80 25.23 2.46
C SER A 129 17.30 25.75 3.82
N GLU A 130 17.48 27.03 4.09
CA GLU A 130 16.46 27.74 4.90
C GLU A 130 15.28 27.96 3.97
N ILE A 131 14.23 27.15 4.11
CA ILE A 131 13.01 27.36 3.35
C ILE A 131 12.41 28.68 3.84
N THR A 132 12.45 29.70 2.98
CA THR A 132 11.59 30.87 3.04
C THR A 132 10.16 30.37 3.25
N ALA A 133 9.57 30.74 4.39
CA ALA A 133 8.19 30.44 4.71
C ALA A 133 7.29 30.80 3.52
N VAL A 134 6.74 29.79 2.85
CA VAL A 134 5.72 30.02 1.83
C VAL A 134 4.52 30.59 2.58
N GLU A 135 4.13 31.79 2.18
CA GLU A 135 2.91 32.47 2.62
C GLU A 135 1.75 31.49 2.70
N THR A 136 1.08 31.53 3.84
CA THR A 136 -0.25 30.97 4.03
C THR A 136 -1.16 31.40 2.88
N LEU A 137 -1.44 30.48 1.96
CA LEU A 137 -2.56 30.64 1.05
C LEU A 137 -3.85 30.73 1.89
N PRO A 138 -4.71 31.74 1.66
CA PRO A 138 -5.94 31.91 2.40
C PRO A 138 -6.87 30.69 2.19
N PRO A 139 -7.73 30.37 3.17
CA PRO A 139 -8.61 29.22 3.09
C PRO A 139 -9.48 29.29 1.84
N PRO A 140 -9.69 28.17 1.13
CA PRO A 140 -10.55 28.14 -0.03
C PRO A 140 -11.98 28.54 0.38
N LYS A 141 -12.56 29.50 -0.35
CA LYS A 141 -13.97 29.86 -0.23
C LYS A 141 -14.85 28.62 -0.45
N PRO A 142 -16.03 28.54 0.21
CA PRO A 142 -17.02 27.51 -0.10
C PRO A 142 -17.37 27.56 -1.58
N ARG A 143 -17.26 26.43 -2.29
CA ARG A 143 -17.81 26.30 -3.65
C ARG A 143 -19.29 25.99 -3.53
N ASP A 144 -20.10 26.82 -4.18
CA ASP A 144 -21.51 26.58 -4.46
C ASP A 144 -21.70 25.28 -5.24
N ASP A 145 -22.70 24.50 -4.83
CA ASP A 145 -23.21 23.32 -5.51
C ASP A 145 -23.86 23.72 -6.85
N GLY A 146 -23.13 23.50 -7.94
CA GLY A 146 -23.65 23.50 -9.31
C GLY A 146 -23.90 22.07 -9.81
N PRO A 147 -24.90 21.85 -10.70
CA PRO A 147 -25.46 20.53 -10.96
C PRO A 147 -24.52 19.61 -11.74
N LEU A 148 -24.60 18.31 -11.42
CA LEU A 148 -23.89 17.19 -12.03
C LEU A 148 -24.04 17.17 -13.56
N PRO A 149 -22.95 16.99 -14.34
CA PRO A 149 -23.07 16.69 -15.76
C PRO A 149 -23.38 15.20 -16.00
N GLU A 150 -24.16 15.00 -17.06
CA GLU A 150 -24.73 13.74 -17.53
C GLU A 150 -23.69 12.72 -18.04
N THR A 151 -24.11 11.47 -17.92
CA THR A 151 -23.51 10.21 -18.38
C THR A 151 -22.95 10.28 -19.80
N VAL A 152 -21.66 9.96 -19.96
CA VAL A 152 -21.05 9.75 -21.28
C VAL A 152 -21.11 8.26 -21.60
N GLU A 153 -21.95 7.90 -22.58
CA GLU A 153 -22.05 6.55 -23.13
C GLU A 153 -20.79 6.23 -23.97
N ALA A 154 -20.11 5.13 -23.63
CA ALA A 154 -18.99 4.62 -24.39
C ALA A 154 -19.49 3.90 -25.66
N ARG A 155 -19.06 4.38 -26.82
CA ARG A 155 -19.25 3.71 -28.12
C ARG A 155 -18.18 2.64 -28.32
N THR A 156 -18.60 1.40 -28.48
CA THR A 156 -17.75 0.28 -28.91
C THR A 156 -17.49 0.36 -30.42
N VAL A 157 -16.21 0.26 -30.79
CA VAL A 157 -15.75 0.15 -32.19
C VAL A 157 -15.86 -1.31 -32.62
N THR A 158 -16.52 -1.55 -33.75
CA THR A 158 -16.70 -2.86 -34.37
C THR A 158 -15.43 -3.24 -35.14
N GLU A 159 -14.73 -4.28 -34.69
CA GLU A 159 -13.69 -4.96 -35.47
C GLU A 159 -14.25 -6.30 -35.96
N THR A 160 -14.20 -6.51 -37.27
CA THR A 160 -14.85 -7.62 -37.97
C THR A 160 -14.00 -8.89 -37.89
N GLU A 161 -14.38 -9.85 -37.04
CA GLU A 161 -13.77 -11.18 -37.00
C GLU A 161 -14.41 -12.16 -38.03
N PRO A 162 -13.67 -13.13 -38.59
CA PRO A 162 -14.18 -14.11 -39.57
C PRO A 162 -15.20 -15.09 -38.97
N PRO A 163 -16.03 -15.76 -39.80
CA PRO A 163 -17.14 -16.58 -39.31
C PRO A 163 -16.66 -17.80 -38.52
N ARG A 164 -16.91 -17.79 -37.20
CA ARG A 164 -16.70 -18.90 -36.28
C ARG A 164 -17.81 -19.97 -36.47
N PRO A 165 -17.49 -21.28 -36.45
CA PRO A 165 -18.48 -22.35 -36.54
C PRO A 165 -19.49 -22.30 -35.38
N ALA A 166 -20.72 -22.76 -35.67
CA ALA A 166 -21.91 -22.57 -34.83
C ALA A 166 -21.69 -22.93 -33.34
N PRO A 167 -22.18 -22.10 -32.39
CA PRO A 167 -22.03 -22.36 -30.96
C PRO A 167 -22.85 -23.58 -30.54
N ALA A 168 -22.23 -24.44 -29.73
CA ALA A 168 -22.92 -25.50 -29.00
C ALA A 168 -24.00 -24.89 -28.06
N PRO A 169 -25.09 -25.62 -27.77
CA PRO A 169 -26.17 -25.09 -26.94
C PRO A 169 -25.65 -24.62 -25.58
N PRO A 170 -26.19 -23.51 -25.04
CA PRO A 170 -25.75 -22.96 -23.75
C PRO A 170 -25.99 -24.00 -22.65
N ARG A 171 -24.91 -24.33 -21.94
CA ARG A 171 -24.97 -25.13 -20.72
C ARG A 171 -25.78 -24.31 -19.68
N PRO A 172 -26.75 -24.89 -18.97
CA PRO A 172 -27.53 -24.17 -17.96
C PRO A 172 -26.60 -23.50 -16.96
N ALA A 173 -26.87 -22.23 -16.64
CA ALA A 173 -26.16 -21.53 -15.58
C ALA A 173 -26.39 -22.29 -14.27
N GLU A 174 -25.33 -22.88 -13.73
CA GLU A 174 -25.35 -23.46 -12.39
C GLU A 174 -25.56 -22.31 -11.39
N GLU A 175 -26.69 -22.32 -10.69
CA GLU A 175 -26.90 -21.45 -9.54
C GLU A 175 -25.82 -21.78 -8.50
N ILE A 176 -24.89 -20.85 -8.31
CA ILE A 176 -23.85 -20.97 -7.28
C ILE A 176 -24.54 -20.87 -5.91
N SER A 177 -24.91 -22.01 -5.35
CA SER A 177 -25.46 -22.09 -3.99
C SER A 177 -24.34 -21.93 -2.97
N LEU A 178 -24.14 -20.70 -2.49
CA LEU A 178 -23.16 -20.40 -1.44
C LEU A 178 -23.61 -20.99 -0.10
N THR A 179 -22.71 -21.74 0.52
CA THR A 179 -22.84 -22.26 1.88
C THR A 179 -22.82 -21.13 2.92
N VAL A 180 -23.34 -21.38 4.13
CA VAL A 180 -23.34 -20.36 5.20
C VAL A 180 -21.92 -19.99 5.63
N GLY A 181 -20.98 -20.95 5.61
CA GLY A 181 -19.56 -20.70 5.85
C GLY A 181 -18.94 -19.75 4.82
N GLU A 182 -19.26 -19.92 3.54
CA GLU A 182 -18.80 -19.00 2.48
C GLU A 182 -19.42 -17.61 2.61
N LYS A 183 -20.70 -17.52 2.99
CA LYS A 183 -21.33 -16.22 3.29
C LYS A 183 -20.65 -15.51 4.47
N LYS A 184 -20.32 -16.25 5.53
CA LYS A 184 -19.54 -15.73 6.67
C LYS A 184 -18.15 -15.27 6.25
N ALA A 185 -17.46 -16.03 5.39
CA ALA A 185 -16.18 -15.61 4.83
C ALA A 185 -16.30 -14.31 4.02
N ALA A 186 -17.35 -14.19 3.20
CA ALA A 186 -17.62 -12.96 2.45
C ALA A 186 -17.86 -11.75 3.35
N HIS A 187 -18.60 -11.90 4.46
CA HIS A 187 -18.77 -10.82 5.43
C HIS A 187 -17.48 -10.43 6.12
N LEU A 188 -16.60 -11.39 6.43
CA LEU A 188 -15.30 -11.09 7.01
C LEU A 188 -14.41 -10.31 6.03
N LEU A 189 -14.41 -10.70 4.76
CA LEU A 189 -13.70 -9.96 3.70
C LEU A 189 -14.25 -8.54 3.56
N TRP A 190 -15.57 -8.39 3.54
CA TRP A 190 -16.22 -7.09 3.46
C TRP A 190 -15.84 -6.19 4.65
N ALA A 191 -15.94 -6.70 5.88
CA ALA A 191 -15.54 -5.98 7.08
C ALA A 191 -14.06 -5.57 7.03
N THR A 192 -13.20 -6.43 6.48
CA THR A 192 -11.77 -6.15 6.33
C THR A 192 -11.54 -5.01 5.35
N VAL A 193 -12.04 -5.12 4.12
CA VAL A 193 -11.84 -4.11 3.06
C VAL A 193 -12.45 -2.76 3.44
N LYS A 194 -13.57 -2.76 4.18
CA LYS A 194 -14.23 -1.53 4.63
C LYS A 194 -13.46 -0.77 5.70
N ASN A 195 -12.70 -1.46 6.56
CA ASN A 195 -12.07 -0.84 7.73
C ASN A 195 -10.54 -0.78 7.64
N ALA A 196 -9.94 -1.48 6.68
CA ALA A 196 -8.50 -1.46 6.45
C ALA A 196 -8.18 -0.80 5.11
N ASP A 197 -7.22 0.13 5.12
CA ASP A 197 -6.72 0.79 3.90
C ASP A 197 -5.98 -0.19 2.96
N LEU A 198 -5.48 -1.30 3.53
CA LEU A 198 -4.76 -2.33 2.80
C LEU A 198 -4.99 -3.68 3.47
N ALA A 199 -5.40 -4.67 2.67
CA ALA A 199 -5.52 -6.04 3.09
C ALA A 199 -4.94 -6.95 2.00
N TYR A 200 -4.10 -7.89 2.40
CA TYR A 200 -3.62 -8.96 1.53
C TYR A 200 -4.46 -10.20 1.76
N ILE A 201 -4.99 -10.76 0.67
CA ILE A 201 -5.86 -11.92 0.71
C ILE A 201 -5.24 -12.99 -0.19
N GLU A 202 -4.90 -14.13 0.39
CA GLU A 202 -4.34 -15.28 -0.30
C GLU A 202 -5.28 -16.47 -0.18
N SER A 203 -5.46 -17.25 -1.24
CA SER A 203 -6.19 -18.52 -1.15
C SER A 203 -5.26 -19.62 -0.67
N VAL A 204 -5.66 -20.33 0.38
CA VAL A 204 -4.87 -21.42 0.97
C VAL A 204 -5.67 -22.72 0.84
N ARG A 205 -5.08 -23.76 0.25
CA ARG A 205 -5.70 -25.08 0.21
C ARG A 205 -5.14 -25.96 1.32
N ARG A 206 -6.02 -26.47 2.20
CA ARG A 206 -5.70 -27.49 3.20
C ARG A 206 -6.79 -28.54 3.20
N ASN A 207 -6.41 -29.83 3.19
CA ASN A 207 -7.33 -30.96 3.32
C ASN A 207 -8.57 -30.85 2.41
N GLU A 208 -8.36 -30.65 1.11
CA GLU A 208 -9.39 -30.51 0.07
C GLU A 208 -10.34 -29.29 0.22
N THR A 209 -10.15 -28.46 1.23
CA THR A 209 -10.96 -27.26 1.48
C THR A 209 -10.17 -26.01 1.09
N THR A 210 -10.81 -25.06 0.39
CA THR A 210 -10.19 -23.78 0.04
C THR A 210 -10.49 -22.77 1.14
N GLY A 211 -9.47 -22.41 1.91
CA GLY A 211 -9.48 -21.33 2.87
C GLY A 211 -8.88 -20.04 2.30
N LEU A 212 -8.84 -19.02 3.15
CA LEU A 212 -8.30 -17.70 2.86
C LEU A 212 -7.32 -17.34 3.97
N LYS A 213 -6.22 -16.68 3.62
CA LYS A 213 -5.35 -16.01 4.57
C LYS A 213 -5.50 -14.52 4.35
N ILE A 214 -5.93 -13.81 5.38
CA ILE A 214 -6.19 -12.37 5.39
C ILE A 214 -5.16 -11.72 6.28
N GLU A 215 -4.35 -10.84 5.72
CA GLU A 215 -3.35 -10.07 6.44
C GLU A 215 -3.60 -8.58 6.26
N VAL A 216 -3.84 -7.89 7.38
CA VAL A 216 -3.91 -6.44 7.46
C VAL A 216 -2.66 -5.96 8.21
N PRO A 217 -1.72 -5.27 7.54
CA PRO A 217 -0.44 -4.90 8.13
C PRO A 217 -0.59 -4.10 9.43
N GLY A 218 0.08 -4.58 10.49
CA GLY A 218 0.07 -3.94 11.82
C GLY A 218 -1.27 -4.05 12.58
N VAL A 219 -2.25 -4.76 12.02
CA VAL A 219 -3.61 -4.86 12.57
C VAL A 219 -3.94 -6.31 12.93
N MET A 220 -3.95 -7.21 11.95
CA MET A 220 -4.37 -8.61 12.12
C MET A 220 -3.82 -9.53 11.03
N VAL A 221 -3.61 -10.81 11.36
CA VAL A 221 -3.34 -11.90 10.41
C VAL A 221 -4.24 -13.05 10.77
N LEU A 222 -5.10 -13.48 9.86
CA LEU A 222 -6.09 -14.53 10.05
C LEU A 222 -6.01 -15.55 8.93
N GLU A 223 -6.07 -16.82 9.27
CA GLU A 223 -6.44 -17.91 8.37
C GLU A 223 -7.92 -18.24 8.60
N VAL A 224 -8.67 -18.37 7.52
CA VAL A 224 -10.10 -18.62 7.53
C VAL A 224 -10.46 -19.79 6.64
N GLU A 225 -11.13 -20.79 7.20
CA GLU A 225 -11.58 -21.98 6.49
C GLU A 225 -13.11 -22.06 6.57
N PRO A 226 -13.83 -21.90 5.44
CA PRO A 226 -15.27 -22.10 5.41
C PRO A 226 -15.58 -23.59 5.55
N LYS A 227 -16.33 -23.97 6.58
CA LYS A 227 -16.76 -25.35 6.86
C LYS A 227 -18.27 -25.43 6.88
N GLY A 228 -18.87 -25.60 5.70
CA GLY A 228 -20.32 -25.82 5.53
C GLY A 228 -21.18 -24.74 6.19
N SER A 229 -21.54 -24.93 7.47
CA SER A 229 -22.38 -24.02 8.25
C SER A 229 -21.62 -22.97 9.09
N TYR A 230 -20.30 -23.13 9.27
CA TYR A 230 -19.48 -22.24 10.09
C TYR A 230 -18.19 -21.82 9.39
N LEU A 231 -17.53 -20.82 9.98
CA LEU A 231 -16.26 -20.29 9.53
C LEU A 231 -15.25 -20.54 10.64
N GLU A 232 -14.21 -21.30 10.36
CA GLU A 232 -13.10 -21.52 11.30
C GLU A 232 -12.07 -20.41 11.10
N ILE A 233 -11.71 -19.72 12.18
CA ILE A 233 -10.79 -18.57 12.15
C ILE A 233 -9.60 -18.88 13.06
N SER A 234 -8.39 -18.78 12.53
CA SER A 234 -7.15 -19.02 13.27
C SER A 234 -6.13 -17.91 13.00
N PRO A 235 -5.61 -17.20 14.02
CA PRO A 235 -6.02 -17.27 15.43
C PRO A 235 -7.45 -16.73 15.66
N ILE A 236 -8.09 -17.16 16.74
CA ILE A 236 -9.44 -16.70 17.15
C ILE A 236 -9.43 -15.20 17.51
N ASP A 237 -8.29 -14.69 17.97
CA ASP A 237 -8.11 -13.27 18.27
C ASP A 237 -7.70 -12.50 17.02
N PHE A 238 -8.46 -11.45 16.70
CA PHE A 238 -8.20 -10.55 15.58
C PHE A 238 -7.08 -9.55 15.90
N GLY A 239 -6.62 -9.49 17.16
CA GLY A 239 -5.59 -8.56 17.60
C GLY A 239 -6.16 -7.38 18.39
N LYS A 240 -5.25 -6.61 19.02
CA LYS A 240 -5.59 -5.60 20.03
C LYS A 240 -5.82 -4.19 19.47
N SER A 241 -5.53 -3.97 18.19
CA SER A 241 -5.68 -2.66 17.54
C SER A 241 -7.15 -2.25 17.43
N ASP A 242 -7.44 -0.95 17.42
CA ASP A 242 -8.82 -0.48 17.31
C ASP A 242 -9.46 -0.82 15.96
N ILE A 243 -8.64 -0.89 14.90
CA ILE A 243 -9.05 -1.37 13.58
C ILE A 243 -9.46 -2.85 13.65
N ALA A 244 -8.67 -3.71 14.30
CA ALA A 244 -8.99 -5.13 14.46
C ALA A 244 -10.30 -5.35 15.24
N LYS A 245 -10.50 -4.58 16.33
CA LYS A 245 -11.77 -4.61 17.09
C LYS A 245 -12.95 -4.20 16.23
N LYS A 246 -12.78 -3.16 15.40
CA LYS A 246 -13.84 -2.67 14.50
C LYS A 246 -14.20 -3.73 13.46
N ILE A 247 -13.20 -4.31 12.79
CA ILE A 247 -13.39 -5.41 11.83
C ILE A 247 -14.14 -6.58 12.48
N LYS A 248 -13.70 -7.02 13.66
CA LYS A 248 -14.35 -8.09 14.42
C LYS A 248 -15.81 -7.76 14.73
N SER A 249 -16.08 -6.57 15.25
CA SER A 249 -17.43 -6.14 15.62
C SER A 249 -18.39 -6.07 14.43
N GLU A 250 -17.93 -5.58 13.28
CA GLU A 250 -18.74 -5.51 12.06
C GLU A 250 -19.00 -6.90 11.47
N TYR A 251 -17.97 -7.78 11.46
CA TYR A 251 -18.13 -9.18 11.07
C TYR A 251 -19.14 -9.91 11.97
N GLU A 252 -19.04 -9.77 13.29
CA GLU A 252 -19.97 -10.39 14.25
C GLU A 252 -21.40 -9.85 14.08
N ALA A 253 -21.56 -8.57 13.77
CA ALA A 253 -22.88 -7.98 13.51
C ALA A 253 -23.53 -8.57 12.24
N MET A 254 -22.76 -8.72 11.16
CA MET A 254 -23.27 -9.27 9.89
C MET A 254 -23.49 -10.78 9.97
N SER A 255 -22.60 -11.52 10.62
CA SER A 255 -22.68 -12.98 10.71
C SER A 255 -23.84 -13.48 11.59
N LYS A 256 -24.38 -12.64 12.49
CA LYS A 256 -25.61 -12.92 13.25
C LYS A 256 -26.88 -12.87 12.40
N SER A 257 -26.82 -12.23 11.24
CA SER A 257 -27.96 -12.09 10.31
C SER A 257 -28.08 -13.24 9.30
N LEU A 258 -27.16 -14.21 9.36
CA LEU A 258 -27.10 -15.41 8.52
C LEU A 258 -27.54 -16.66 9.28
#